data_AF-A0AAD7N4Z1-F1
#
_entry.id   AF-A0AAD7N4Z1-F1
#
_cell.length_a   1.000
_cell.length_b   1.000
_cell.length_c   1.000
_cell.angle_alpha   90.00
_cell.angle_beta   90.00
_cell.angle_gamma   90.00
#
_symmetry.space_group_name_H-M   'P 1'
#
loop_
_entity.id
_entity.type
_entity.pdbx_description
1 polymer ?
#
loop_
_entity_poly.entity_id
_entity_poly.type
_entity_poly.pdbx_seq_one_letter_code
_entity_poly.pdbx_strand_id
1 'polypeptide(L)'
;AVTIGHNGHRWPDADPIRTFTLVDWNGIHAMSITFCRCKIPDGQCGKPEFQQLLRAGIFPGSVKEPQTGYTLGLLECWRQLRSQGKVSAYNFVLVLQRMADPFFTGLVPV
;
A
#
# COMPACT_ATOMS: atom_id res chain seq x y z
N ALA A 1 -2.85 13.30 5.33
CA ALA A 1 -3.26 12.11 4.57
C ALA A 1 -2.73 12.23 3.15
N VAL A 2 -2.23 11.14 2.58
CA VAL A 2 -1.70 11.08 1.21
C VAL A 2 -2.86 10.87 0.24
N THR A 3 -2.93 11.67 -0.83
CA THR A 3 -3.93 11.47 -1.88
C THR A 3 -3.41 10.51 -2.94
N ILE A 4 -4.18 9.45 -3.20
CA ILE A 4 -3.92 8.49 -4.26
C ILE A 4 -4.80 8.85 -5.46
N GLY A 5 -4.20 8.85 -6.65
CA GLY A 5 -4.84 9.32 -7.87
C GLY A 5 -4.77 10.85 -8.05
N HIS A 6 -5.23 11.34 -9.21
CA HIS A 6 -5.21 12.76 -9.57
C HIS A 6 -3.84 13.46 -9.36
N ASN A 7 -2.75 12.80 -9.75
CA ASN A 7 -1.36 13.28 -9.56
C ASN A 7 -1.04 13.71 -8.12
N GLY A 8 -1.72 13.13 -7.12
CA GLY A 8 -1.53 13.46 -5.70
C GLY A 8 -2.24 14.72 -5.24
N HIS A 9 -3.01 15.40 -6.10
CA HIS A 9 -3.80 16.56 -5.70
C HIS A 9 -5.12 16.15 -5.06
N ARG A 10 -5.46 16.80 -3.93
CA ARG A 10 -6.73 16.59 -3.26
C ARG A 10 -7.86 17.31 -3.99
N TRP A 11 -8.86 16.54 -4.42
CA TRP A 11 -10.09 17.08 -5.00
C TRP A 11 -11.05 17.55 -3.90
N PRO A 12 -11.88 18.59 -4.14
CA PRO A 12 -12.85 19.08 -3.16
C PRO A 12 -13.80 17.99 -2.64
N ASP A 13 -14.24 17.10 -3.54
CA ASP A 13 -15.10 15.94 -3.23
C ASP A 13 -14.30 14.62 -3.09
N ALA A 14 -13.07 14.68 -2.56
CA ALA A 14 -12.29 13.48 -2.30
C ALA A 14 -12.96 12.58 -1.25
N ASP A 15 -12.67 11.28 -1.30
CA ASP A 15 -13.16 10.34 -0.30
C ASP A 15 -12.69 10.69 1.11
N PRO A 16 -13.44 10.27 2.15
CA PRO A 16 -12.99 10.41 3.52
C PRO A 16 -11.61 9.77 3.70
N ILE A 17 -10.80 10.40 4.54
CA ILE A 17 -9.50 9.88 4.93
C ILE A 17 -9.71 8.56 5.65
N ARG A 18 -8.96 7.53 5.28
CA ARG A 18 -8.97 6.23 5.96
C ARG A 18 -7.56 5.74 6.28
N THR A 19 -7.47 4.89 7.29
CA THR A 19 -6.23 4.18 7.63
C THR A 19 -5.93 3.14 6.54
N PHE A 20 -4.66 3.01 6.20
CA PHE A 20 -4.16 2.10 5.21
C PHE A 20 -2.79 1.57 5.62
N THR A 21 -2.58 0.28 5.47
CA THR A 21 -1.30 -0.37 5.76
C THR A 21 -0.51 -0.50 4.46
N LEU A 22 0.59 0.25 4.34
CA LEU A 22 1.53 0.09 3.22
C LEU A 22 2.69 -0.79 3.66
N VAL A 23 2.89 -1.90 2.96
CA VAL A 23 4.03 -2.78 3.15
C VAL A 23 5.07 -2.47 2.08
N ASP A 24 6.26 -2.10 2.50
CA ASP A 24 7.41 -1.82 1.64
C ASP A 24 8.65 -2.62 2.10
N TRP A 25 9.69 -2.66 1.28
CA TRP A 25 10.91 -3.42 1.59
C TRP A 25 11.62 -2.95 2.87
N ASN A 26 11.35 -1.71 3.30
CA ASN A 26 11.89 -1.12 4.53
C ASN A 26 10.97 -1.29 5.75
N GLY A 27 9.83 -1.98 5.62
CA GLY A 27 8.93 -2.27 6.74
C GLY A 27 7.45 -2.08 6.43
N ILE A 28 6.64 -2.16 7.48
CA ILE A 28 5.19 -2.01 7.45
C ILE A 28 4.80 -0.64 8.03
N HIS A 29 4.01 0.12 7.28
CA HIS A 29 3.66 1.51 7.59
C HIS A 29 2.15 1.69 7.72
N ALA A 30 1.69 2.16 8.87
CA ALA A 30 0.33 2.69 9.00
C ALA A 30 0.30 4.13 8.47
N MET A 31 -0.54 4.39 7.47
CA MET A 31 -0.68 5.71 6.88
C MET A 31 -2.15 6.08 6.67
N SER A 32 -2.42 7.39 6.63
CA SER A 32 -3.75 7.89 6.27
C SER A 32 -3.79 8.24 4.79
N ILE A 33 -4.68 7.62 4.02
CA ILE A 33 -4.84 7.89 2.59
C ILE A 33 -6.25 8.39 2.26
N THR A 34 -6.40 8.99 1.09
CA THR A 34 -7.69 9.30 0.45
C THR A 34 -7.59 9.02 -1.04
N PHE A 35 -8.65 8.51 -1.65
CA PHE A 35 -8.72 8.25 -3.09
C PHE A 35 -9.39 9.43 -3.81
N CYS A 36 -8.93 9.74 -5.02
CA CYS A 36 -9.66 10.69 -5.87
C CYS A 36 -10.95 10.04 -6.39
N ARG A 37 -12.06 10.77 -6.25
CA ARG A 37 -13.36 10.49 -6.90
C ARG A 37 -13.79 11.58 -7.89
N CYS A 38 -12.81 12.35 -8.38
CA CYS A 38 -13.02 13.42 -9.32
C CYS A 38 -13.77 12.89 -10.57
N LYS A 39 -14.88 13.54 -10.95
CA LYS A 39 -15.77 13.09 -12.05
C LYS A 39 -15.32 13.55 -13.44
N ILE A 40 -14.07 13.99 -13.57
CA ILE A 40 -13.57 14.62 -14.80
C ILE A 40 -13.36 13.55 -15.88
N PRO A 41 -13.90 13.74 -17.10
CA PRO A 41 -13.84 12.76 -18.18
C PRO A 41 -12.44 12.49 -18.77
N ASP A 42 -11.41 13.27 -18.43
CA ASP A 42 -10.04 13.12 -18.97
C ASP A 42 -9.21 11.97 -18.35
N GLY A 43 -9.86 10.82 -18.13
CA GLY A 43 -9.20 9.51 -18.10
C GLY A 43 -8.41 9.16 -16.83
N GLN A 44 -8.23 10.06 -15.87
CA GLN A 44 -7.41 9.79 -14.68
C GLN A 44 -8.19 9.69 -13.37
N CYS A 45 -9.45 10.11 -13.33
CA CYS A 45 -10.22 10.27 -12.10
C CYS A 45 -11.61 9.61 -12.23
N GLY A 46 -12.06 8.92 -11.17
CA GLY A 46 -13.28 8.09 -11.18
C GLY A 46 -13.03 6.59 -11.35
N LYS A 47 -11.76 6.16 -11.36
CA LYS A 47 -11.38 4.75 -11.47
C LYS A 47 -11.48 4.03 -10.12
N PRO A 48 -11.74 2.72 -10.11
CA PRO A 48 -11.74 1.93 -8.89
C PRO A 48 -10.45 2.12 -8.08
N GLU A 49 -10.56 2.10 -6.75
CA GLU A 49 -9.46 2.37 -5.83
C GLU A 49 -8.22 1.50 -6.12
N PHE A 50 -8.44 0.22 -6.42
CA PHE A 50 -7.38 -0.72 -6.78
C PHE A 50 -6.56 -0.27 -8.00
N GLN A 51 -7.20 0.36 -9.01
CA GLN A 51 -6.49 0.86 -10.18
C GLN A 51 -5.66 2.09 -9.85
N GLN A 52 -6.13 2.93 -8.92
CA GLN A 52 -5.37 4.09 -8.48
C GLN A 52 -4.11 3.66 -7.72
N LEU A 53 -4.21 2.63 -6.87
CA LEU A 53 -3.05 2.00 -6.21
C LEU A 53 -2.07 1.41 -7.22
N LEU A 54 -2.55 0.64 -8.20
CA LEU A 54 -1.69 0.03 -9.21
C LEU A 54 -0.91 1.07 -10.02
N ARG A 55 -1.53 2.21 -10.35
CA ARG A 55 -0.83 3.34 -10.99
C ARG A 55 0.20 4.01 -10.10
N ALA A 56 -0.03 3.99 -8.80
CA ALA A 56 0.94 4.46 -7.81
C ALA A 56 2.05 3.43 -7.52
N GLY A 57 2.09 2.31 -8.25
CA GLY A 57 3.09 1.24 -8.02
C GLY A 57 2.83 0.44 -6.74
N ILE A 58 1.58 0.42 -6.29
CA ILE A 58 1.14 -0.30 -5.09
C ILE A 58 0.17 -1.40 -5.52
N PHE A 59 0.54 -2.65 -5.26
CA PHE A 59 -0.33 -3.79 -5.46
C PHE A 59 -1.36 -3.88 -4.31
N PRO A 60 -2.66 -3.89 -4.60
CA PRO A 60 -3.70 -3.88 -3.57
C PRO A 60 -3.84 -5.26 -2.91
N GLY A 61 -4.05 -5.30 -1.59
CA GLY A 61 -4.40 -6.53 -0.88
C GLY A 61 -5.83 -7.03 -1.15
N SER A 62 -6.71 -6.15 -1.63
CA SER A 62 -8.08 -6.47 -2.05
C SER A 62 -8.54 -5.54 -3.16
N VAL A 63 -9.36 -6.04 -4.08
CA VAL A 63 -9.87 -5.26 -5.22
C VAL A 63 -11.04 -4.36 -4.82
N LYS A 64 -11.91 -4.82 -3.91
CA LYS A 64 -13.17 -4.14 -3.57
C LYS A 64 -12.95 -2.97 -2.62
N GLU A 65 -12.17 -3.19 -1.57
CA GLU A 65 -11.87 -2.20 -0.54
C GLU A 65 -10.46 -2.46 -0.01
N PRO A 66 -9.42 -1.92 -0.68
CA PRO A 66 -8.04 -2.11 -0.27
C PRO A 66 -7.76 -1.37 1.05
N GLN A 67 -7.52 -2.13 2.12
CA GLN A 67 -7.00 -1.63 3.39
C GLN A 67 -5.48 -1.79 3.53
N THR A 68 -4.90 -2.68 2.73
CA THR A 68 -3.46 -2.95 2.69
C THR A 68 -2.98 -2.86 1.25
N GLY A 69 -1.74 -2.40 1.06
CA GLY A 69 -1.06 -2.41 -0.23
C GLY A 69 0.40 -2.81 -0.08
N TYR A 70 0.95 -3.36 -1.14
CA TYR A 70 2.32 -3.87 -1.21
C TYR A 70 3.05 -3.14 -2.34
N THR A 71 4.21 -2.54 -2.08
CA THR A 71 4.99 -1.94 -3.17
C THR A 71 5.45 -3.01 -4.15
N LEU A 72 5.55 -2.67 -5.44
CA LEU A 72 6.07 -3.62 -6.44
C LEU A 72 7.51 -4.04 -6.12
N GLY A 73 8.31 -3.14 -5.54
CA GLY A 73 9.68 -3.44 -5.08
C GLY A 73 9.72 -4.48 -3.97
N LEU A 74 8.81 -4.40 -2.98
CA LEU A 74 8.66 -5.44 -1.96
C LEU A 74 8.30 -6.80 -2.58
N LEU A 75 7.33 -6.82 -3.50
CA LEU A 75 6.88 -8.06 -4.14
C LEU A 75 8.00 -8.73 -4.94
N GLU A 76 8.85 -7.95 -5.60
CA GLU A 76 10.01 -8.46 -6.32
C GLU A 76 11.08 -9.01 -5.34
N CYS A 77 11.35 -8.30 -4.23
CA CYS A 77 12.23 -8.78 -3.17
C CYS A 77 11.73 -10.11 -2.57
N TRP A 78 10.44 -10.19 -2.25
CA TRP A 78 9.79 -11.40 -1.76
C TRP A 78 9.92 -12.56 -2.75
N ARG A 79 9.68 -12.32 -4.04
CA ARG A 79 9.80 -13.32 -5.10
C ARG A 79 11.20 -13.93 -5.12
N GLN A 80 12.25 -13.10 -5.02
CA GLN A 80 13.64 -13.54 -5.01
C GLN A 80 13.98 -14.32 -3.73
N LEU A 81 13.63 -13.79 -2.55
CA LEU A 81 13.90 -14.43 -1.26
C LEU A 81 13.18 -15.78 -1.10
N ARG A 82 11.92 -15.85 -1.54
CA ARG A 82 11.15 -17.09 -1.54
C ARG A 82 11.78 -18.12 -2.47
N SER A 83 12.17 -17.70 -3.67
CA SER A 83 12.72 -18.61 -4.69
C SER A 83 14.11 -19.13 -4.32
N GLN A 84 15.00 -18.29 -3.81
CA GLN A 84 16.40 -18.63 -3.58
C GLN A 84 16.67 -19.08 -2.13
N GLY A 85 16.08 -18.37 -1.16
CA GLY A 85 16.31 -18.60 0.26
C GLY A 85 15.31 -19.54 0.92
N LYS A 86 14.24 -19.95 0.22
CA LYS A 86 13.12 -20.74 0.77
C LYS A 86 12.51 -20.09 2.03
N VAL A 87 12.56 -18.76 2.11
CA VAL A 87 12.03 -18.00 3.24
C VAL A 87 10.50 -18.14 3.26
N SER A 88 9.93 -18.39 4.43
CA SER A 88 8.47 -18.42 4.59
C SER A 88 7.90 -17.01 4.63
N ALA A 89 6.63 -16.85 4.21
CA ALA A 89 5.99 -15.53 4.21
C ALA A 89 5.93 -14.96 5.64
N TYR A 90 5.69 -15.84 6.62
CA TYR A 90 5.69 -15.49 8.04
C TYR A 90 7.04 -14.89 8.49
N ASN A 91 8.16 -15.56 8.19
CA ASN A 91 9.48 -15.06 8.58
C ASN A 91 9.81 -13.74 7.87
N PHE A 92 9.39 -13.59 6.62
CA PHE A 92 9.58 -12.34 5.89
C PHE A 92 8.80 -11.18 6.53
N VAL A 93 7.54 -11.40 6.92
CA VAL A 93 6.76 -10.41 7.67
C VAL A 93 7.40 -10.05 9.02
N LEU A 94 7.94 -11.02 9.76
CA LEU A 94 8.68 -10.73 11.00
C LEU A 94 9.90 -9.83 10.77
N VAL A 95 10.62 -10.02 9.67
CA VAL A 95 11.72 -9.13 9.27
C VAL A 95 11.19 -7.72 8.99
N LEU A 96 10.11 -7.60 8.22
CA LEU A 96 9.50 -6.30 7.91
C LEU A 96 9.00 -5.58 9.16
N GLN A 97 8.43 -6.30 10.13
CA GLN A 97 8.03 -5.73 11.41
C GLN A 97 9.23 -5.16 12.17
N ARG A 98 10.35 -5.88 12.22
CA ARG A 98 11.59 -5.42 12.86
C ARG A 98 12.22 -4.24 12.12
N MET A 99 12.09 -4.18 10.80
CA MET A 99 12.55 -3.03 10.01
C MET A 99 11.68 -1.79 10.27
N ALA A 100 10.38 -1.96 10.50
CA ALA A 100 9.47 -0.88 10.86
C ALA A 100 9.74 -0.34 12.27
N ASP A 101 9.81 -1.23 13.26
CA ASP A 101 10.17 -0.89 14.64
C ASP A 101 10.95 -2.05 15.28
N PRO A 102 12.24 -1.88 15.58
CA PRO A 102 13.06 -2.94 16.15
C PRO A 102 12.76 -3.23 17.63
N PHE A 103 12.12 -2.30 18.35
CA PHE A 103 11.85 -2.41 19.78
C PHE A 103 10.41 -2.85 20.08
N PHE A 104 9.44 -2.36 19.30
CA PHE A 104 8.01 -2.57 19.54
C PHE A 104 7.31 -3.25 18.35
N THR A 105 7.86 -4.38 17.89
CA THR A 105 7.30 -5.14 16.76
C THR A 105 5.83 -5.54 16.93
N GLY A 106 5.36 -5.71 18.17
CA GLY A 106 3.96 -6.04 18.47
C GLY A 106 2.97 -4.89 18.27
N LEU A 107 3.46 -3.65 18.08
CA LEU A 107 2.64 -2.49 17.77
C LEU A 107 2.58 -2.19 16.27
N VAL A 108 3.38 -2.90 15.46
CA VAL A 108 3.37 -2.78 14.01
C VAL A 108 2.11 -3.45 13.47
N PRO A 109 1.31 -2.77 12.63
CA PRO A 109 0.10 -3.35 12.05
C PRO A 109 0.42 -4.61 11.24
N VAL A 110 -0.51 -5.57 11.22
CA VAL A 110 -0.42 -6.84 10.45
C VAL A 110 -1.64 -7.00 9.57
#